data_AF-A0A544V0G2-F1
#
_entry.id   AF-A0A544V0G2-F1
#
_cell.length_a   1.000
_cell.length_b   1.000
_cell.length_c   1.000
_cell.angle_alpha   90.00
_cell.angle_beta   90.00
_cell.angle_gamma   90.00
#
_symmetry.space_group_name_H-M   'P 1'
#
loop_
_entity.id
_entity.type
_entity.pdbx_description
1 polymer ?
#
loop_
_entity_poly.entity_id
_entity_poly.type
_entity_poly.pdbx_seq_one_letter_code
_entity_poly.pdbx_strand_id
1 'polypeptide(L)'
;MEGILVKLVLQITSVILIVSAIIFALSQISSLKKEREDMKYWEEATRKHYDNNLIEEKYSVLKDSYTSHLTTTLVLAISIILTGIFFLAIAKIISLLQDISLKIYKKPQEEEFELLN
;
A
#
# COMPACT_ATOMS: atom_id res chain seq x y z
N MET A 1 9.22 2.43 28.76
CA MET A 1 7.94 1.81 28.32
C MET A 1 7.38 2.47 27.07
N GLU A 2 7.35 3.79 26.96
CA GLU A 2 6.74 4.51 25.83
C GLU A 2 7.32 4.16 24.45
N GLY A 3 8.65 4.08 24.31
CA GLY A 3 9.28 3.73 23.02
C GLY A 3 8.98 2.31 22.52
N ILE A 4 8.69 1.36 23.42
CA ILE A 4 8.30 -0.01 23.06
C ILE A 4 6.85 -0.03 22.57
N LEU A 5 5.98 0.72 23.26
CA LEU A 5 4.57 0.87 22.89
C LEU A 5 4.42 1.52 21.51
N VAL A 6 5.14 2.61 21.24
CA VAL A 6 5.09 3.31 19.94
C VAL A 6 5.54 2.40 18.79
N LYS A 7 6.63 1.64 18.98
CA LYS A 7 7.10 0.65 17.99
C LYS A 7 6.01 -0.39 17.69
N LEU A 8 5.40 -0.94 18.73
CA LEU A 8 4.38 -1.99 18.59
C LEU A 8 3.13 -1.46 17.88
N VAL A 9 2.69 -0.24 18.20
CA VAL A 9 1.60 0.43 17.49
C VAL A 9 1.92 0.60 16.01
N LEU A 10 3.11 1.10 15.65
CA LEU A 10 3.52 1.28 14.25
C LEU A 10 3.53 -0.05 13.47
N GLN A 11 3.98 -1.14 14.10
CA GLN A 11 3.98 -2.46 13.48
C GLN A 11 2.56 -2.98 13.23
N ILE A 12 1.67 -2.89 14.24
CA ILE A 12 0.28 -3.32 14.11
C ILE A 12 -0.44 -2.48 13.05
N THR A 13 -0.32 -1.15 13.11
CA THR A 13 -0.94 -0.25 12.14
C THR A 13 -0.46 -0.55 10.73
N SER A 14 0.83 -0.82 10.52
CA SER A 14 1.32 -1.23 9.21
C SER A 14 0.68 -2.52 8.71
N VAL A 15 0.57 -3.54 9.56
CA VAL A 15 -0.01 -4.83 9.16
C VAL A 15 -1.47 -4.63 8.76
N ILE A 16 -2.22 -3.85 9.56
CA ILE A 16 -3.61 -3.50 9.25
C ILE A 16 -3.69 -2.79 7.90
N LEU A 17 -2.87 -1.77 7.65
CA LEU A 17 -2.88 -1.03 6.38
C LEU A 17 -2.62 -1.95 5.18
N ILE A 18 -1.61 -2.81 5.25
CA ILE A 18 -1.26 -3.73 4.16
C ILE A 18 -2.40 -4.71 3.91
N VAL A 19 -2.97 -5.31 4.96
CA VAL A 19 -4.09 -6.24 4.84
C VAL A 19 -5.33 -5.54 4.27
N SER A 20 -5.64 -4.33 4.75
CA SER A 20 -6.75 -3.52 4.22
C SER A 20 -6.55 -3.17 2.75
N ALA A 21 -5.33 -2.84 2.32
CA ALA A 21 -5.03 -2.58 0.91
C ALA A 21 -5.25 -3.81 0.02
N ILE A 22 -4.84 -4.99 0.49
CA ILE A 22 -5.05 -6.26 -0.23
C ILE A 22 -6.55 -6.56 -0.35
N ILE A 23 -7.30 -6.48 0.76
CA ILE A 23 -8.75 -6.72 0.76
C ILE A 23 -9.46 -5.71 -0.17
N PHE A 24 -9.08 -4.44 -0.09
CA PHE A 24 -9.59 -3.40 -0.98
C PHE A 24 -9.34 -3.76 -2.44
N ALA A 25 -8.09 -4.05 -2.83
CA ALA A 25 -7.76 -4.41 -4.21
C ALA A 25 -8.55 -5.63 -4.71
N LEU A 26 -8.66 -6.68 -3.89
CA LEU A 26 -9.43 -7.88 -4.21
C LEU A 26 -10.93 -7.58 -4.41
N SER A 27 -11.50 -6.71 -3.59
CA SER A 27 -12.91 -6.32 -3.70
C SER A 27 -13.25 -5.62 -5.02
N GLN A 28 -12.28 -4.90 -5.61
CA GLN A 28 -12.47 -4.16 -6.86
C GLN A 28 -12.37 -5.04 -8.11
N ILE A 29 -11.79 -6.26 -8.01
CA ILE A 29 -11.55 -7.15 -9.17
C ILE A 29 -12.83 -7.44 -9.95
N SER A 30 -13.93 -7.72 -9.25
CA SER A 30 -15.20 -8.07 -9.90
C SER A 30 -15.75 -6.91 -10.72
N SER A 31 -15.75 -5.68 -10.17
CA SER A 31 -16.22 -4.48 -10.88
C SER A 31 -15.34 -4.18 -12.09
N LEU A 32 -14.02 -4.15 -11.89
CA LEU A 32 -13.05 -3.89 -12.96
C LEU A 32 -13.12 -4.93 -14.08
N LYS A 33 -13.38 -6.19 -13.74
CA LYS A 33 -13.58 -7.25 -14.74
C LYS A 33 -14.82 -6.97 -15.58
N LYS A 34 -15.94 -6.64 -14.94
CA LYS A 34 -17.19 -6.32 -15.64
C LYS A 34 -17.03 -5.12 -16.57
N GLU A 35 -16.46 -4.02 -16.07
CA GLU A 35 -16.21 -2.82 -16.87
C GLU A 35 -15.30 -3.11 -18.06
N ARG A 36 -14.29 -3.97 -17.88
CA ARG A 36 -13.40 -4.40 -18.97
C ARG A 36 -14.12 -5.22 -20.03
N GLU A 37 -15.02 -6.13 -19.62
CA GLU A 37 -15.82 -6.94 -20.54
C GLU A 37 -16.78 -6.06 -21.35
N ASP A 38 -17.47 -5.12 -20.69
CA ASP A 38 -18.34 -4.15 -21.35
C ASP A 38 -17.54 -3.28 -22.33
N MET A 39 -16.39 -2.75 -21.93
CA MET A 39 -15.51 -1.97 -22.80
C MET A 39 -15.08 -2.77 -24.05
N LYS A 40 -14.70 -4.04 -23.88
CA LYS A 40 -14.30 -4.91 -25.00
C LYS A 40 -15.44 -5.18 -25.97
N TYR A 41 -16.65 -5.41 -25.46
CA TYR A 41 -17.82 -5.58 -26.31
C TYR A 41 -18.03 -4.35 -27.21
N TRP A 42 -17.95 -3.15 -26.63
CA TRP A 42 -18.13 -1.92 -27.39
C TRP A 42 -16.95 -1.62 -28.33
N GLU A 43 -15.73 -2.02 -27.97
CA GLU A 43 -14.56 -1.97 -28.86
C GLU A 43 -14.77 -2.83 -30.13
N GLU A 44 -15.29 -4.04 -29.96
CA GLU A 44 -15.62 -4.91 -31.10
C GLU A 44 -16.75 -4.34 -31.96
N ALA A 45 -17.76 -3.73 -31.33
CA ALA A 45 -18.85 -3.07 -32.04
C ALA A 45 -18.34 -1.88 -32.86
N THR A 46 -17.38 -1.10 -32.34
CA THR A 46 -16.77 0.02 -33.06
C THR A 46 -16.03 -0.45 -34.31
N ARG A 47 -15.27 -1.55 -34.19
CA ARG A 47 -14.56 -2.15 -35.32
C ARG A 47 -15.49 -2.64 -36.43
N LYS A 48 -16.70 -3.08 -36.08
CA LYS A 48 -17.71 -3.58 -37.04
C LYS A 48 -18.54 -2.46 -37.66
N HIS A 49 -18.67 -1.32 -36.99
CA HIS A 49 -19.55 -0.21 -37.37
C HIS A 49 -18.80 1.14 -37.29
N TYR A 50 -17.69 1.22 -38.01
CA TYR A 50 -16.71 2.32 -37.95
C TYR A 50 -17.28 3.73 -38.24
N ASP A 51 -18.44 3.83 -38.90
CA ASP A 51 -19.08 5.12 -39.20
C ASP A 51 -20.25 5.46 -38.24
N ASN A 52 -20.38 4.75 -37.11
CA ASN A 52 -21.42 5.02 -36.12
C ASN A 52 -20.87 5.77 -34.90
N ASN A 53 -21.00 7.09 -34.94
CA ASN A 53 -20.55 8.00 -33.89
C ASN A 53 -21.11 7.66 -32.50
N LEU A 54 -22.33 7.11 -32.40
CA LEU A 54 -22.91 6.74 -31.10
C LEU A 54 -22.21 5.53 -30.48
N ILE A 55 -21.76 4.59 -31.31
CA ILE A 55 -21.01 3.41 -30.87
C ILE A 55 -19.61 3.82 -30.43
N GLU A 56 -18.97 4.72 -31.18
CA GLU A 56 -17.66 5.29 -30.84
C GLU A 56 -17.69 6.07 -29.53
N GLU A 57 -18.68 6.96 -29.36
CA GLU A 57 -18.86 7.73 -28.12
C GLU A 57 -19.08 6.81 -26.93
N LYS A 58 -19.92 5.78 -27.09
CA LYS A 58 -20.20 4.80 -26.04
C LYS A 58 -18.94 4.04 -25.63
N TYR A 59 -18.13 3.60 -26.60
CA TYR A 59 -16.84 2.95 -26.34
C TYR A 59 -15.89 3.89 -25.59
N SER A 60 -15.75 5.14 -26.04
CA SER A 60 -14.86 6.12 -25.40
C SER A 60 -15.22 6.35 -23.93
N VAL A 61 -16.51 6.55 -23.63
CA VAL A 61 -16.97 6.77 -22.26
C VAL A 61 -16.67 5.56 -21.36
N LEU A 62 -16.90 4.34 -21.85
CA LEU A 62 -16.62 3.13 -21.08
C LEU A 62 -15.12 2.90 -20.89
N LYS A 63 -14.31 3.22 -21.90
CA LYS A 63 -12.85 3.15 -21.82
C LYS A 63 -12.30 4.12 -20.77
N ASP A 64 -12.80 5.35 -20.76
CA ASP A 64 -12.38 6.37 -19.80
C ASP A 64 -12.79 5.99 -18.38
N SER A 65 -14.03 5.48 -18.21
CA SER A 65 -14.51 4.97 -16.93
C SER A 65 -13.64 3.83 -16.40
N TYR A 66 -13.39 2.80 -17.23
CA TYR A 66 -12.55 1.66 -16.85
C TYR A 66 -11.12 2.10 -16.50
N THR A 67 -10.53 2.97 -17.32
CA THR A 67 -9.16 3.46 -17.11
C THR A 67 -9.06 4.28 -15.83
N SER A 68 -10.05 5.12 -15.55
CA SER A 68 -10.15 5.93 -14.33
C SER A 68 -10.29 5.04 -13.09
N HIS A 69 -11.22 4.10 -13.10
CA HIS A 69 -11.42 3.16 -11.98
C HIS A 69 -10.19 2.29 -11.73
N LEU A 70 -9.57 1.76 -12.79
CA LEU A 70 -8.35 0.98 -12.69
C LEU A 70 -7.21 1.79 -12.07
N THR A 71 -6.95 2.98 -12.61
CA THR A 71 -5.88 3.87 -12.14
C THR A 71 -6.11 4.26 -10.68
N THR A 72 -7.32 4.67 -10.33
CA THR A 72 -7.67 5.08 -8.96
C THR A 72 -7.49 3.92 -7.98
N THR A 73 -7.96 2.72 -8.34
CA THR A 73 -7.80 1.51 -7.52
C THR A 73 -6.33 1.20 -7.27
N LEU A 74 -5.51 1.23 -8.32
CA LEU A 74 -4.07 0.96 -8.22
C LEU A 74 -3.35 2.01 -7.37
N VAL A 75 -3.60 3.29 -7.63
CA VAL A 75 -2.97 4.40 -6.88
C VAL A 75 -3.33 4.32 -5.40
N LEU A 76 -4.59 4.06 -5.06
CA LEU A 76 -5.02 3.90 -3.68
C LEU A 76 -4.37 2.69 -3.01
N ALA A 77 -4.40 1.52 -3.65
CA ALA A 77 -3.80 0.31 -3.10
C ALA A 77 -2.29 0.48 -2.86
N ILE A 78 -1.56 1.03 -3.84
CA ILE A 78 -0.13 1.29 -3.74
C ILE A 78 0.17 2.31 -2.64
N SER A 79 -0.60 3.40 -2.55
CA SER A 79 -0.39 4.45 -1.55
C SER A 79 -0.56 3.91 -0.12
N ILE A 80 -1.57 3.07 0.11
CA ILE A 80 -1.80 2.45 1.42
C ILE A 80 -0.66 1.47 1.76
N ILE A 81 -0.22 0.65 0.80
CA ILE A 81 0.91 -0.28 0.99
C ILE A 81 2.19 0.49 1.33
N LEU A 82 2.51 1.55 0.57
CA LEU A 82 3.69 2.38 0.81
C LEU A 82 3.65 3.03 2.21
N THR A 83 2.48 3.49 2.63
CA THR A 83 2.27 4.05 3.98
C THR A 83 2.54 2.99 5.06
N GLY A 84 2.05 1.76 4.87
CA GLY A 84 2.37 0.65 5.77
C GLY A 84 3.87 0.35 5.84
N ILE A 85 4.52 0.22 4.69
CA ILE A 85 5.97 -0.01 4.60
C ILE A 85 6.75 1.10 5.32
N PHE A 86 6.33 2.36 5.15
CA PHE A 86 6.93 3.50 5.81
C PHE A 86 6.84 3.38 7.35
N PHE A 87 5.70 2.98 7.90
CA PHE A 87 5.56 2.75 9.34
C PHE A 87 6.44 1.60 9.85
N LEU A 88 6.60 0.52 9.08
CA LEU A 88 7.55 -0.55 9.42
C LEU A 88 9.00 -0.04 9.44
N ALA A 89 9.37 0.80 8.49
CA ALA A 89 10.70 1.40 8.43
C ALA A 89 10.96 2.26 9.69
N ILE A 90 10.00 3.08 10.10
CA ILE A 90 10.10 3.86 11.34
C ILE A 90 10.24 2.94 12.56
N ALA A 91 9.40 1.91 12.67
CA ALA A 91 9.48 0.96 13.77
C ALA A 91 10.87 0.27 13.85
N LYS A 92 11.49 0.00 12.69
CA LYS A 92 12.84 -0.56 12.62
C LYS A 92 13.90 0.44 13.08
N ILE A 93 13.80 1.70 12.67
CA ILE A 93 14.71 2.76 13.11
C ILE A 93 14.62 2.94 14.64
N ILE A 94 13.41 2.98 15.20
CA ILE A 94 13.20 3.06 16.66
C ILE A 94 13.88 1.88 17.37
N SER A 95 13.75 0.66 16.84
CA SER A 95 14.41 -0.53 17.40
C SER A 95 15.92 -0.39 17.43
N LEU A 96 16.53 0.09 16.33
CA LEU A 96 17.97 0.28 16.24
C LEU A 96 18.46 1.35 17.22
N LEU A 97 17.72 2.45 17.38
CA LEU A 97 18.04 3.50 18.35
C LEU A 97 17.97 2.99 19.80
N GLN A 98 16.97 2.16 20.12
CA GLN A 98 16.88 1.52 21.44
C GLN A 98 18.07 0.59 21.71
N ASP A 99 18.46 -0.22 20.72
CA ASP A 99 19.60 -1.13 20.83
C ASP A 99 20.91 -0.37 21.04
N ILE A 100 21.12 0.74 20.32
CA ILE A 100 22.28 1.62 20.48
C ILE A 100 22.28 2.27 21.88
N SER A 101 21.15 2.83 22.30
CA SER A 101 21.04 3.46 23.62
C SER A 101 21.36 2.50 24.75
N LEU A 102 20.88 1.25 24.67
CA LEU A 102 21.16 0.21 25.66
C LEU A 102 22.65 -0.16 25.70
N LYS A 103 23.31 -0.25 24.55
CA LYS A 103 24.75 -0.53 24.48
C LYS A 103 25.59 0.60 25.08
N ILE A 104 25.21 1.86 24.86
CA ILE A 104 25.90 3.01 25.44
C ILE A 104 25.74 3.03 26.96
N TYR A 105 24.54 2.74 27.47
CA TYR A 105 24.26 2.75 28.91
C TYR A 105 24.96 1.63 29.70
N LYS A 106 25.26 0.49 29.06
CA LYS A 106 25.98 -0.62 29.71
C LYS A 106 27.49 -0.44 29.79
N LYS A 107 28.06 0.38 28.92
CA LYS A 107 29.52 0.58 28.81
C LYS A 107 30.21 1.15 30.07
N PRO A 108 29.65 2.12 30.81
CA PRO A 108 30.34 2.66 32.00
C PRO A 108 30.31 1.71 33.21
N GLN A 109 29.44 0.70 33.26
CA GLN A 109 29.39 -0.23 34.40
C GLN A 109 30.43 -1.35 34.30
N GLU A 110 30.73 -1.88 33.11
CA GLU A 110 31.74 -2.95 32.96
C GLU A 110 33.16 -2.46 33.29
N GLU A 111 33.51 -1.22 32.95
CA GLU A 111 34.83 -0.65 33.27
C GLU A 111 35.01 -0.34 34.77
N GLU A 112 33.94 -0.02 35.53
CA GLU A 112 34.02 0.18 36.98
C GLU A 112 34.18 -1.13 37.76
N PHE A 113 33.62 -2.24 37.28
CA PHE A 113 33.78 -3.55 37.94
C PHE A 113 35.13 -4.23 37.63
N GLU A 114 35.75 -3.96 36.48
CA GLU A 114 37.11 -4.44 36.18
C GLU A 114 38.20 -3.71 36.96
N LEU A 115 37.97 -2.46 37.38
CA LEU A 115 38.92 -1.68 38.19
C LEU A 115 38.83 -1.96 39.71
N LEU A 116 37.84 -2.75 40.14
CA LEU A 116 37.62 -3.11 41.54
C LEU A 116 38.04 -4.56 41.88
N ASN A 117 38.66 -5.29 40.95
CA ASN A 117 39.13 -6.67 41.11
C ASN A 117 40.65 -6.79 40.86
#